data_AF-A0A7C7JUJ5-F1
#
_entry.id   AF-A0A7C7JUJ5-F1
#
_cell.length_a   1.000
_cell.length_b   1.000
_cell.length_c   1.000
_cell.angle_alpha   90.00
_cell.angle_beta   90.00
_cell.angle_gamma   90.00
#
_symmetry.space_group_name_H-M   'P 1'
#
loop_
_entity.id
_entity.type
_entity.pdbx_description
1 polymer ?
#
loop_
_entity_poly.entity_id
_entity_poly.type
_entity_poly.pdbx_seq_one_letter_code
_entity_poly.pdbx_strand_id
1 'polypeptide(L)'
;MLKAPHHGSDDAFTSEFLQLADPEVVVISVGSNTYGHPHGEALQAYTSVAETVLRTDRDGQVTIVGYEDGRYEVILGQETIAMGQGRSVGAGLAITRYIHE
;
A
#
# COMPACT_ATOMS: atom_id res chain seq x y z
N MET A 1 0.66 -4.31 4.01
CA MET A 1 0.42 -4.07 2.57
C MET A 1 -1.07 -3.92 2.30
N LEU A 2 -1.46 -3.01 1.42
CA LEU A 2 -2.84 -2.80 0.97
C LEU A 2 -2.93 -2.75 -0.57
N LYS A 3 -3.83 -3.53 -1.18
CA LYS A 3 -4.30 -3.24 -2.54
C LYS A 3 -5.34 -2.13 -2.42
N ALA A 4 -5.12 -1.00 -3.08
CA ALA A 4 -6.06 0.11 -3.03
C ALA A 4 -7.45 -0.35 -3.51
N PRO A 5 -8.49 -0.15 -2.71
CA PRO A 5 -9.86 -0.46 -3.12
C PRO A 5 -10.26 0.38 -4.32
N HIS A 6 -11.11 -0.20 -5.16
CA HIS A 6 -11.77 0.47 -6.28
C HIS A 6 -10.82 1.32 -7.17
N HIS A 7 -9.67 0.76 -7.55
CA HIS A 7 -8.70 1.42 -8.45
C HIS A 7 -8.16 2.78 -7.93
N GLY A 8 -8.28 3.05 -6.63
CA GLY A 8 -7.91 4.34 -6.05
C GLY A 8 -9.03 5.38 -6.10
N SER A 9 -10.28 4.94 -5.94
CA SER A 9 -11.38 5.83 -5.54
C SER A 9 -11.18 6.32 -4.11
N ASP A 10 -11.61 7.54 -3.82
CA ASP A 10 -11.52 8.22 -2.51
C ASP A 10 -12.71 7.90 -1.58
N ASP A 11 -13.80 7.34 -2.12
CA ASP A 11 -14.98 6.91 -1.36
C ASP A 11 -14.93 5.43 -0.92
N ALA A 12 -13.88 4.70 -1.31
CA ALA A 12 -13.79 3.25 -1.13
C ALA A 12 -13.05 2.82 0.15
N PHE A 13 -12.66 3.77 0.99
CA PHE A 13 -11.99 3.55 2.28
C PHE A 13 -12.35 4.66 3.27
N THR A 14 -12.05 4.46 4.55
CA THR A 14 -12.08 5.54 5.55
C THR A 14 -10.69 5.82 6.09
N SER A 15 -10.49 7.00 6.67
CA SER A 15 -9.21 7.36 7.28
C SER A 15 -8.83 6.42 8.44
N GLU A 16 -9.83 5.96 9.20
CA GLU A 16 -9.68 5.02 10.30
C GLU A 16 -9.24 3.65 9.80
N PHE A 17 -9.79 3.19 8.68
CA PHE A 17 -9.36 1.94 8.05
C PHE A 17 -7.89 2.03 7.62
N LEU A 18 -7.47 3.12 6.98
CA LEU A 18 -6.09 3.27 6.53
C LEU A 18 -5.10 3.34 7.71
N GLN A 19 -5.46 4.04 8.79
CA GLN A 19 -4.64 4.10 10.01
C GLN A 19 -4.56 2.73 10.69
N LEU A 20 -5.66 1.98 10.78
CA LEU A 20 -5.67 0.67 11.41
C LEU A 20 -4.92 -0.38 10.57
N ALA A 21 -5.02 -0.28 9.24
CA ALA A 21 -4.34 -1.18 8.32
C ALA A 21 -2.82 -0.94 8.28
N ASP A 22 -2.36 0.27 8.65
CA ASP A 22 -0.96 0.70 8.72
C ASP A 22 -0.08 0.11 7.59
N PRO A 23 -0.45 0.33 6.31
CA PRO A 23 0.19 -0.39 5.21
C PRO A 23 1.57 0.22 4.89
N GLU A 24 2.63 -0.57 5.01
CA GLU A 24 3.97 -0.19 4.51
C GLU A 24 3.98 0.07 2.99
N VAL A 25 3.18 -0.71 2.24
CA VAL A 25 3.07 -0.64 0.78
C VAL A 25 1.60 -0.60 0.35
N VAL A 26 1.25 0.32 -0.53
CA VAL A 26 -0.05 0.41 -1.22
C VAL A 26 0.13 0.17 -2.73
N VAL A 27 -0.68 -0.70 -3.31
CA VAL A 27 -0.70 -0.95 -4.76
C VAL A 27 -2.04 -0.56 -5.36
N ILE A 28 -2.02 0.42 -6.26
CA ILE A 28 -3.17 0.91 -7.01
C ILE A 28 -3.18 0.23 -8.38
N SER A 29 -4.05 -0.76 -8.52
CA SER A 29 -4.28 -1.41 -9.81
C SER A 29 -5.18 -0.52 -10.65
N VAL A 30 -4.62 0.24 -11.58
CA VAL A 30 -5.31 1.20 -12.43
C VAL A 30 -4.68 1.22 -13.83
N GLY A 31 -5.48 1.66 -14.80
CA GLY A 31 -5.11 1.85 -16.19
C GLY A 31 -5.90 3.03 -16.77
N SER A 32 -5.84 3.22 -18.08
CA SER A 32 -6.71 4.21 -18.75
C SER A 32 -8.17 3.95 -18.40
N ASN A 33 -8.85 4.97 -17.86
CA ASN A 33 -10.24 4.89 -17.44
C ASN A 33 -10.91 6.27 -17.56
N THR A 34 -12.24 6.28 -17.65
CA THR A 34 -13.03 7.53 -17.76
C THR A 34 -13.59 8.01 -16.43
N TYR A 35 -13.32 7.31 -15.32
CA TYR A 35 -13.82 7.64 -13.99
C TYR A 35 -12.97 8.70 -13.30
N GLY A 36 -11.76 8.96 -13.80
CA GLY A 36 -10.80 9.87 -13.18
C GLY A 36 -9.94 9.18 -12.11
N HIS A 37 -9.96 7.84 -12.03
CA HIS A 37 -9.15 7.10 -11.08
C HIS A 37 -7.67 7.03 -11.50
N PRO A 38 -6.74 6.99 -10.54
CA PRO A 38 -6.99 7.20 -9.11
C PRO A 38 -7.31 8.67 -8.82
N HIS A 39 -8.23 8.93 -7.89
CA HIS A 39 -8.55 10.29 -7.46
C HIS A 39 -7.37 10.91 -6.70
N GLY A 40 -7.21 12.23 -6.79
CA GLY A 40 -6.10 12.95 -6.15
C GLY A 40 -6.13 12.82 -4.63
N GLU A 41 -7.33 12.81 -4.06
CA GLU A 41 -7.63 12.62 -2.65
C GLU A 41 -7.21 11.22 -2.18
N ALA A 42 -7.49 10.20 -2.99
CA ALA A 42 -7.04 8.83 -2.71
C ALA A 42 -5.51 8.72 -2.73
N LEU A 43 -4.86 9.32 -3.73
CA LEU A 43 -3.39 9.36 -3.78
C LEU A 43 -2.81 10.03 -2.54
N GLN A 44 -3.33 11.21 -2.16
CA GLN A 44 -2.88 11.92 -0.96
C GLN A 44 -3.06 11.08 0.30
N ALA A 45 -4.22 10.44 0.46
CA ALA A 45 -4.51 9.57 1.60
C ALA A 45 -3.50 8.42 1.68
N TYR A 46 -3.26 7.70 0.59
CA TYR A 46 -2.30 6.58 0.58
C TYR A 46 -0.87 7.04 0.84
N THR A 47 -0.41 8.13 0.22
CA THR A 47 0.95 8.66 0.44
C THR A 47 1.16 9.22 1.85
N SER A 48 0.08 9.51 2.59
CA SER A 48 0.17 9.98 3.97
C SER A 48 0.36 8.86 5.00
N VAL A 49 0.01 7.62 4.65
CA VAL A 49 0.06 6.46 5.56
C VAL A 49 1.06 5.39 5.15
N ALA A 50 1.47 5.34 3.88
CA ALA A 50 2.36 4.31 3.35
C ALA A 50 3.69 4.90 2.87
N GLU A 51 4.77 4.14 3.09
CA GLU A 51 6.10 4.50 2.60
C GLU A 51 6.20 4.33 1.08
N THR A 52 5.55 3.30 0.55
CA THR A 52 5.56 3.00 -0.89
C THR A 52 4.14 2.98 -1.46
N VAL A 53 3.91 3.79 -2.51
CA VAL A 53 2.66 3.78 -3.28
C VAL A 53 2.98 3.51 -4.76
N LEU A 54 2.47 2.39 -5.28
CA LEU A 54 2.69 1.96 -6.66
C LEU A 54 1.41 2.01 -7.47
N ARG A 55 1.52 2.30 -8.77
CA ARG A 55 0.39 2.30 -9.71
C ARG A 55 0.71 1.48 -10.94
N THR A 56 -0.17 0.56 -11.32
CA THR A 56 0.09 -0.31 -12.49
C THR A 56 0.11 0.43 -13.84
N ASP A 57 -0.49 1.61 -13.94
CA ASP A 57 -0.45 2.45 -15.14
C ASP A 57 0.88 3.21 -15.31
N ARG A 58 1.62 3.40 -14.22
CA ARG A 58 2.91 4.11 -14.21
C ARG A 58 4.10 3.17 -14.07
N ASP A 59 4.00 2.24 -13.13
CA ASP A 59 5.10 1.38 -12.69
C ASP A 59 5.03 -0.02 -13.33
N GLY A 60 3.96 -0.29 -14.11
CA GLY A 60 3.77 -1.54 -14.83
C GLY A 60 3.29 -2.69 -13.95
N GLN A 61 3.70 -3.91 -14.26
CA GLN A 61 3.34 -5.08 -13.46
C GLN A 61 4.04 -5.03 -12.09
N VAL A 62 3.23 -5.03 -11.03
CA VAL A 62 3.69 -5.18 -9.65
C VAL A 62 3.50 -6.63 -9.22
N THR A 63 4.58 -7.31 -8.86
CA THR A 63 4.54 -8.66 -8.30
C THR A 63 4.85 -8.60 -6.82
N ILE A 64 4.12 -9.36 -6.02
CA ILE A 64 4.33 -9.43 -4.57
C ILE A 64 4.45 -10.89 -4.18
N VAL A 65 5.55 -11.22 -3.52
CA VAL A 65 5.83 -12.56 -3.02
C VAL A 65 5.68 -12.53 -1.51
N GLY A 66 4.73 -13.28 -0.97
CA GLY A 66 4.56 -13.47 0.47
C GLY A 66 5.15 -14.80 0.92
N TYR A 67 5.77 -14.80 2.10
CA TYR A 67 6.37 -15.96 2.72
C TYR A 67 5.59 -16.39 3.97
N GLU A 68 5.69 -17.67 4.34
CA GLU A 68 4.96 -18.24 5.50
C GLU A 68 5.37 -17.60 6.84
N ASP A 69 6.62 -17.11 6.94
CA ASP A 69 7.15 -16.40 8.11
C ASP A 69 6.67 -14.94 8.21
N GLY A 70 5.75 -14.54 7.33
CA GLY A 70 5.19 -13.20 7.26
C GLY A 70 6.06 -12.22 6.46
N ARG A 71 7.23 -12.59 5.97
CA ARG A 71 8.01 -11.70 5.08
C ARG A 71 7.30 -11.50 3.75
N TYR A 72 7.62 -10.39 3.08
CA TYR A 72 7.19 -10.16 1.71
C TYR A 72 8.25 -9.38 0.90
N GLU A 73 8.21 -9.56 -0.41
CA GLU A 73 8.99 -8.83 -1.40
C GLU A 73 8.06 -8.15 -2.41
N VAL A 74 8.42 -6.94 -2.83
CA VAL A 74 7.73 -6.19 -3.90
C VAL A 74 8.67 -6.06 -5.08
N ILE A 75 8.23 -6.53 -6.25
CA ILE A 75 9.02 -6.65 -7.46
C ILE A 75 8.37 -5.84 -8.58
N LEU A 76 9.15 -4.97 -9.22
CA LEU A 76 8.80 -4.28 -10.46
C LEU A 76 9.66 -4.82 -11.60
N GLY A 77 9.03 -5.48 -12.58
CA GLY A 77 9.76 -6.16 -13.64
C GLY A 77 10.66 -7.28 -13.10
N GLN A 78 11.98 -7.06 -13.12
CA GLN A 78 12.99 -8.01 -12.62
C GLN A 78 13.71 -7.52 -11.35
N GLU A 79 13.32 -6.38 -10.78
CA GLU A 79 13.98 -5.77 -9.64
C GLU A 79 13.10 -5.82 -8.38
N THR A 80 13.71 -6.21 -7.25
CA THR A 80 13.06 -6.10 -5.94
C THR A 80 13.26 -4.69 -5.41
N ILE A 81 12.17 -3.98 -5.17
CA ILE A 81 12.18 -2.57 -4.77
C ILE A 81 11.86 -2.34 -3.29
N ALA A 82 11.19 -3.29 -2.65
CA ALA A 82 10.88 -3.23 -1.23
C ALA A 82 10.80 -4.64 -0.63
N MET A 83 11.15 -4.73 0.63
CA MET A 83 11.02 -5.94 1.45
C MET A 83 10.45 -5.53 2.80
N GLY A 84 9.60 -6.37 3.37
CA GLY A 84 9.05 -6.09 4.68
C GLY A 84 8.61 -7.36 5.40
N GLN A 85 8.05 -7.17 6.60
CA GLN A 85 7.57 -8.25 7.43
C GLN A 85 6.17 -7.91 7.94
N GLY A 86 5.20 -8.74 7.56
CA GLY A 86 3.80 -8.61 7.92
C GLY A 86 3.63 -8.57 9.43
N ARG A 87 2.99 -7.52 9.90
CA ARG A 87 2.57 -7.37 11.29
C ARG A 87 1.20 -8.03 11.43
N SER A 88 1.06 -8.99 12.33
CA SER A 88 -0.24 -9.57 12.67
C SER A 88 -1.09 -8.53 13.39
N VAL A 89 -2.22 -8.17 12.80
CA VAL A 89 -3.20 -7.27 13.43
C VAL A 89 -4.01 -8.09 14.44
N GLY A 90 -3.48 -8.25 15.66
CA GLY A 90 -4.11 -9.03 16.72
C GLY A 90 -3.57 -8.70 18.11
N ALA A 91 -4.40 -8.03 18.91
CA ALA A 91 -4.22 -7.60 20.30
C ALA A 91 -3.25 -6.44 20.54
N GLY A 92 -3.80 -5.22 20.46
CA GLY A 92 -3.46 -4.02 21.22
C GLY A 92 -1.99 -3.75 21.54
N LEU A 93 -1.38 -2.85 20.77
CA LEU A 93 -0.68 -1.68 21.31
C LEU A 93 -0.38 -0.72 20.16
N ALA A 94 -0.73 0.55 20.33
CA ALA A 94 -0.08 1.61 19.56
C ALA A 94 1.43 1.52 19.84
N ILE A 95 2.22 1.21 18.82
CA ILE A 95 3.67 1.39 18.89
C ILE A 95 4.03 2.44 17.85
N THR A 96 3.85 3.71 18.24
CA THR A 96 4.70 4.77 17.73
C THR A 96 6.14 4.37 18.09
N ARG A 97 6.94 3.97 17.10
CA ARG A 97 8.39 3.98 17.23
C ARG A 97 8.95 4.98 16.23
N TYR A 98 9.15 6.19 16.73
CA TYR A 98 10.19 7.07 16.24
C TYR A 98 11.56 6.53 16.71
N ILE A 99 12.59 7.04 16.04
CA ILE A 99 14.03 7.05 16.32
C ILE A 99 14.85 5.80 15.92
N HIS A 100 15.78 6.02 14.97
CA HIS A 100 17.21 5.92 15.29
C HIS A 100 18.02 6.99 14.53
N GLU A 101 18.60 7.94 15.28
CA GLU A 101 20.06 8.14 15.28
C GLU A 101 20.64 7.24 16.38
#